data_AF-A0AAD8YCQ2-F1
#
_entry.id   AF-A0AAD8YCQ2-F1
#
_cell.length_a   1.000
_cell.length_b   1.000
_cell.length_c   1.000
_cell.angle_alpha   90.00
_cell.angle_beta   90.00
_cell.angle_gamma   90.00
#
_symmetry.space_group_name_H-M   'P 1'
#
loop_
_entity.id
_entity.type
_entity.pdbx_description
1 polymer ?
#
loop_
_entity_poly.entity_id
_entity_poly.type
_entity_poly.pdbx_seq_one_letter_code
_entity_poly.pdbx_strand_id
1 'polypeptide(L)'
;MSAAADEADEICASCGIPACDDITLKLCTACKSVRYCGIECQRKHRSQHKRACKKRAAELRDEILFRQPEGTHFGDCPICFIPISTGTDEDGNMNTAAHYPCCSKMICKGCIYESALQNTEEKCPFCRTPFPEGADTESMLKKREAANDPHAIRGVAGRFLKEGNFIECFKYMNQAAKGGHIDAHYQLAHMYVNGEGVEQDMKKAFYHWEEAAIGGHHIARFGLGLMEGNLGRHESQVKHLIIAANQGWGAAVEQLKMCYEEGHVSKDEFAAALRAYQRAIDATKSPQREAAKRNPEFLNVKRGNNS
;
A
#
# COMPACT_ATOMS: atom_id res chain seq x y z
N MET A 1 9.76 37.25 5.82
CA MET A 1 8.87 38.38 5.47
C MET A 1 8.14 38.03 4.19
N SER A 2 6.83 38.36 4.14
CA SER A 2 5.85 38.18 3.05
C SER A 2 5.33 36.74 2.86
N ALA A 3 4.03 36.43 2.89
CA ALA A 3 2.82 37.24 3.05
C ALA A 3 1.67 36.37 3.60
N ALA A 4 0.69 37.04 4.21
CA ALA A 4 -0.48 36.53 4.90
C ALA A 4 -1.20 35.35 4.21
N ALA A 5 -1.40 34.27 4.95
CA ALA A 5 -2.41 33.26 4.63
C ALA A 5 -3.57 33.45 5.62
N ASP A 6 -4.63 34.09 5.14
CA ASP A 6 -5.99 34.15 5.66
C ASP A 6 -6.19 33.78 7.14
N GLU A 7 -6.06 34.77 8.03
CA GLU A 7 -6.87 34.82 9.26
C GLU A 7 -8.33 35.12 8.87
N ALA A 8 -8.98 34.16 8.22
CA ALA A 8 -10.43 34.16 8.16
C ALA A 8 -10.91 33.87 9.59
N ASP A 9 -11.61 34.82 10.22
CA ASP A 9 -12.21 34.69 11.55
C ASP A 9 -12.71 33.25 11.75
N GLU A 10 -12.18 32.54 12.75
CA GLU A 10 -12.57 31.16 13.02
C GLU A 10 -14.02 31.14 13.52
N ILE A 11 -14.99 31.23 12.60
CA ILE A 11 -16.42 31.30 12.90
C ILE A 11 -17.14 30.01 12.48
N CYS A 12 -18.22 29.71 13.19
CA CYS A 12 -19.11 28.63 12.81
C CYS A 12 -19.79 28.97 11.48
N ALA A 13 -19.63 28.11 10.47
CA ALA A 13 -20.19 28.32 9.14
C ALA A 13 -21.73 28.32 9.09
N SER A 14 -22.41 27.94 10.19
CA SER A 14 -23.88 27.97 10.28
C SER A 14 -24.44 29.15 11.05
N CYS A 15 -23.83 29.55 12.16
CA CYS A 15 -24.39 30.57 13.06
C CYS A 15 -23.50 31.80 13.23
N GLY A 16 -22.30 31.80 12.64
CA GLY A 16 -21.38 32.93 12.68
C GLY A 16 -20.67 33.13 14.03
N ILE A 17 -20.90 32.29 15.04
CA ILE A 17 -20.23 32.45 16.34
C ILE A 17 -18.72 32.19 16.19
N PRO A 18 -17.85 33.10 16.67
CA PRO A 18 -16.41 32.87 16.65
C PRO A 18 -16.00 31.77 17.64
N ALA A 19 -14.86 31.16 17.37
CA ALA A 19 -14.13 30.38 18.35
C ALA A 19 -13.71 31.30 19.50
N CYS A 20 -13.91 30.83 20.73
CA CYS A 20 -13.48 31.50 21.95
C CYS A 20 -13.13 30.44 23.00
N ASP A 21 -12.70 30.84 24.20
CA ASP A 21 -12.24 29.94 25.25
C ASP A 21 -13.26 28.82 25.57
N ASP A 22 -14.56 29.12 25.49
CA ASP A 22 -15.64 28.17 25.76
C ASP A 22 -16.20 27.46 24.50
N ILE A 23 -15.76 27.85 23.29
CA ILE A 23 -16.32 27.35 22.03
C ILE A 23 -15.23 26.88 21.09
N THR A 24 -15.02 25.56 21.05
CA THR A 24 -14.14 24.91 20.07
C THR A 24 -14.91 24.55 18.80
N LEU A 25 -14.47 25.08 17.66
CA LEU A 25 -15.07 24.73 16.36
C LEU A 25 -14.41 23.49 15.75
N LYS A 26 -15.25 22.56 15.27
CA LYS A 26 -14.78 21.32 14.61
C LYS A 26 -14.89 21.44 13.10
N LEU A 27 -13.82 21.06 12.40
CA LEU A 27 -13.81 20.98 10.94
C LEU A 27 -14.85 19.98 10.43
N CYS A 28 -15.44 20.29 9.27
CA CYS A 28 -16.22 19.33 8.50
C CYS A 28 -15.38 18.07 8.26
N THR A 29 -15.87 16.92 8.68
CA THR A 29 -15.12 15.66 8.61
C THR A 29 -14.78 15.24 7.17
N ALA A 30 -15.59 15.65 6.19
CA ALA A 30 -15.40 15.32 4.78
C ALA A 30 -14.45 16.29 4.06
N CYS A 31 -14.75 17.60 4.07
CA CYS A 31 -14.04 18.56 3.21
C CYS A 31 -12.98 19.40 3.91
N LYS A 32 -12.96 19.43 5.26
CA LYS A 32 -12.04 20.25 6.06
C LYS A 32 -12.03 21.76 5.72
N SER A 33 -12.98 22.29 4.95
CA SER A 33 -13.02 23.71 4.55
C SER A 33 -13.85 24.61 5.47
N VAL A 34 -14.76 24.04 6.25
CA VAL A 34 -15.66 24.80 7.13
C VAL A 34 -15.64 24.21 8.51
N ARG A 35 -15.92 25.03 9.53
CA ARG A 35 -15.95 24.62 10.93
C ARG A 35 -17.35 24.81 11.53
N TYR A 36 -17.67 24.04 12.56
CA TYR A 36 -18.95 24.07 13.27
C TYR A 36 -18.76 24.03 14.78
N CYS A 37 -19.52 24.82 15.53
CA CYS A 37 -19.55 24.76 17.00
C CYS A 37 -20.27 23.51 17.55
N GLY A 38 -21.01 22.79 16.70
CA GLY A 38 -21.73 21.59 17.11
C GLY A 38 -22.45 20.89 15.96
N ILE A 39 -22.97 19.69 16.26
CA ILE A 39 -23.64 18.82 15.28
C ILE A 39 -24.92 19.44 14.70
N GLU A 40 -25.61 20.27 15.48
CA GLU A 40 -26.83 20.95 15.02
C GLU A 40 -26.52 21.98 13.92
N CYS A 41 -25.50 22.80 14.13
CA CYS A 41 -25.00 23.74 13.12
C CYS A 41 -24.53 23.01 11.86
N GLN A 42 -23.83 21.89 12.02
CA GLN A 42 -23.42 21.06 10.89
C GLN A 42 -24.62 20.52 10.09
N ARG A 43 -25.70 20.09 10.78
CA ARG A 43 -26.93 19.59 10.13
C ARG A 43 -27.68 20.72 9.41
N LYS A 44 -27.82 21.89 10.03
CA LYS A 44 -28.49 23.07 9.46
C LYS A 44 -27.80 23.56 8.18
N HIS A 45 -26.47 23.64 8.19
CA HIS A 45 -25.68 24.12 7.04
C HIS A 45 -25.49 23.06 5.93
N ARG A 46 -25.82 21.79 6.20
CA ARG A 46 -25.51 20.65 5.29
C ARG A 46 -26.02 20.85 3.88
N SER A 47 -27.25 21.34 3.70
CA SER A 47 -27.86 21.52 2.37
C SER A 47 -27.15 22.59 1.54
N GLN A 48 -26.80 23.71 2.18
CA GLN A 48 -26.09 24.84 1.57
C GLN A 48 -24.66 24.46 1.17
N HIS A 49 -23.99 23.68 2.03
CA HIS A 49 -22.61 23.28 1.85
C HIS A 49 -22.41 22.02 0.98
N LYS A 50 -23.45 21.20 0.77
CA LYS A 50 -23.33 19.84 0.20
C LYS A 50 -22.51 19.77 -1.09
N ARG A 51 -22.74 20.68 -2.04
CA ARG A 51 -22.05 20.69 -3.34
C ARG A 51 -20.57 21.04 -3.18
N ALA A 52 -20.27 22.13 -2.47
CA ALA A 52 -18.89 22.55 -2.18
C ALA A 52 -18.13 21.50 -1.37
N CYS A 53 -18.79 20.91 -0.37
CA CYS A 53 -18.26 19.82 0.46
C CYS A 53 -17.82 18.62 -0.38
N LYS A 54 -18.69 18.15 -1.29
CA LYS A 54 -18.38 17.02 -2.18
C LYS A 54 -17.21 17.33 -3.11
N LYS A 55 -17.19 18.52 -3.70
CA LYS A 55 -16.10 18.95 -4.60
C LYS A 55 -14.77 18.94 -3.86
N ARG A 56 -14.70 19.59 -2.70
CA ARG A 56 -13.47 19.64 -1.91
C ARG A 56 -13.06 18.28 -1.36
N ALA A 57 -14.01 17.44 -0.95
CA ALA A 57 -13.69 16.09 -0.50
C ALA A 57 -13.07 15.24 -1.62
N ALA A 58 -13.52 15.41 -2.88
CA ALA A 58 -12.90 14.78 -4.03
C ALA A 58 -11.49 15.34 -4.30
N GLU A 59 -11.30 16.67 -4.24
CA GLU A 59 -9.98 17.29 -4.38
C GLU A 59 -8.99 16.78 -3.31
N LEU A 60 -9.43 16.69 -2.05
CA LEU A 60 -8.61 16.13 -0.96
C LEU A 60 -8.29 14.64 -1.20
N ARG A 61 -9.23 13.88 -1.74
CA ARG A 61 -9.02 12.48 -2.09
C ARG A 61 -7.96 12.36 -3.18
N ASP A 62 -8.03 13.18 -4.22
CA ASP A 62 -7.03 13.23 -5.29
C ASP A 62 -5.65 13.67 -4.77
N GLU A 63 -5.60 14.68 -3.89
CA GLU A 63 -4.36 15.13 -3.23
C GLU A 63 -3.69 13.99 -2.43
N ILE A 64 -4.48 13.14 -1.78
CA ILE A 64 -3.96 11.96 -1.06
C ILE A 64 -3.56 10.86 -2.05
N LEU A 65 -4.39 10.58 -3.04
CA LEU A 65 -4.15 9.52 -4.03
C LEU A 65 -2.86 9.77 -4.81
N PHE A 66 -2.61 11.01 -5.25
CA PHE A 66 -1.43 11.37 -6.04
C PHE A 66 -0.24 11.85 -5.21
N ARG A 67 -0.32 11.77 -3.87
CA ARG A 67 0.85 11.96 -3.02
C ARG A 67 1.82 10.79 -3.22
N GLN A 68 3.09 11.10 -3.47
CA GLN A 68 4.14 10.09 -3.48
C GLN A 68 4.24 9.44 -2.08
N PRO A 69 4.07 8.12 -1.95
CA PRO A 69 4.26 7.44 -0.68
C PRO A 69 5.75 7.40 -0.31
N GLU A 70 6.04 7.41 0.99
CA GLU A 70 7.42 7.41 1.54
C GLU A 70 8.22 6.16 1.14
N GLY A 71 7.52 5.06 0.85
CA GLY A 71 8.11 3.82 0.40
C GLY A 71 7.08 2.93 -0.28
N THR A 72 7.44 1.67 -0.40
CA THR A 72 6.56 0.63 -0.92
C THR A 72 5.87 -0.08 0.24
N HIS A 73 4.77 -0.76 -0.02
CA HIS A 73 4.06 -1.53 1.00
C HIS A 73 4.88 -2.69 1.62
N PHE A 74 6.04 -3.04 1.05
CA PHE A 74 6.97 -4.00 1.66
C PHE A 74 7.83 -3.38 2.76
N GLY A 75 8.02 -2.05 2.73
CA GLY A 75 8.86 -1.31 3.68
C GLY A 75 10.34 -1.69 3.60
N ASP A 76 11.04 -1.41 4.69
CA ASP A 76 12.47 -1.72 4.84
C ASP A 76 12.68 -3.09 5.49
N CYS A 77 13.74 -3.77 5.09
CA CYS A 77 14.13 -5.00 5.78
C CYS A 77 14.60 -4.67 7.21
N PRO A 78 14.07 -5.31 8.26
CA PRO A 78 14.39 -4.95 9.65
C PRO A 78 15.79 -5.40 10.11
N ILE A 79 16.55 -6.08 9.25
CA ILE A 79 17.92 -6.53 9.55
C ILE A 79 18.94 -5.54 8.94
N CYS A 80 18.78 -5.21 7.65
CA CYS A 80 19.71 -4.31 6.97
C CYS A 80 19.21 -2.87 6.81
N PHE A 81 17.94 -2.58 7.14
CA PHE A 81 17.29 -1.27 6.99
C PHE A 81 17.29 -0.72 5.55
N ILE A 82 17.44 -1.61 4.57
CA ILE A 82 17.39 -1.28 3.15
C ILE A 82 15.98 -1.57 2.62
N PRO A 83 15.36 -0.65 1.83
CA PRO A 83 14.07 -0.86 1.18
C PRO A 83 13.98 -2.21 0.48
N ILE A 84 12.88 -2.93 0.66
CA ILE A 84 12.65 -4.20 -0.02
C ILE A 84 12.26 -3.94 -1.47
N SER A 85 12.95 -4.61 -2.40
CA SER A 85 12.71 -4.43 -3.84
C SER A 85 11.32 -4.88 -4.25
N THR A 86 10.67 -4.09 -5.11
CA THR A 86 9.42 -4.43 -5.80
C THR A 86 9.65 -5.11 -7.15
N GLY A 87 10.91 -5.25 -7.58
CA GLY A 87 11.25 -5.86 -8.85
C GLY A 87 10.96 -7.37 -8.86
N THR A 88 10.65 -7.88 -10.04
CA THR A 88 10.66 -9.31 -10.32
C THR A 88 12.07 -9.77 -10.64
N ASP A 89 12.39 -11.04 -10.40
CA ASP A 89 13.56 -11.64 -11.03
C ASP A 89 13.34 -11.84 -12.55
N GLU A 90 14.37 -12.35 -13.24
CA GLU A 90 14.37 -12.54 -14.70
C GLU A 90 13.23 -13.45 -15.19
N ASP A 91 12.71 -14.31 -14.31
CA ASP A 91 11.58 -15.21 -14.56
C ASP A 91 10.22 -14.59 -14.19
N GLY A 92 10.20 -13.31 -13.79
CA GLY A 92 8.97 -12.62 -13.39
C GLY A 92 8.54 -12.91 -11.95
N ASN A 93 9.34 -13.59 -11.12
CA ASN A 93 8.96 -13.89 -9.74
C ASN A 93 9.21 -12.69 -8.82
N MET A 94 8.17 -12.28 -8.10
CA MET A 94 8.20 -11.15 -7.15
C MET A 94 8.83 -11.50 -5.78
N ASN A 95 9.57 -12.61 -5.69
CA ASN A 95 10.02 -13.17 -4.43
C ASN A 95 11.33 -12.50 -3.97
N THR A 96 11.28 -11.24 -3.52
CA THR A 96 12.45 -10.48 -3.04
C THR A 96 12.62 -10.51 -1.52
N ALA A 97 11.57 -10.91 -0.81
CA ALA A 97 11.50 -11.00 0.65
C ALA A 97 10.51 -12.08 1.08
N ALA A 98 10.51 -12.41 2.37
CA ALA A 98 9.55 -13.34 2.94
C ALA A 98 9.02 -12.88 4.29
N HIS A 99 7.75 -13.18 4.51
CA HIS A 99 7.09 -12.97 5.79
C HIS A 99 7.48 -14.06 6.79
N TYR A 100 7.79 -13.66 8.02
CA TYR A 100 8.09 -14.57 9.12
C TYR A 100 7.01 -14.46 10.21
N PRO A 101 6.11 -15.45 10.34
CA PRO A 101 4.99 -15.41 11.29
C PRO A 101 5.41 -15.29 12.76
N CYS A 102 6.62 -15.71 13.13
CA CYS A 102 7.08 -15.62 14.52
C CYS A 102 7.31 -14.19 15.02
N CYS A 103 7.59 -13.25 14.13
CA CYS A 103 7.83 -11.84 14.46
C CYS A 103 7.00 -10.87 13.61
N SER A 104 6.20 -11.38 12.68
CA SER A 104 5.45 -10.63 11.67
C SER A 104 6.31 -9.64 10.90
N LYS A 105 7.49 -10.09 10.49
CA LYS A 105 8.46 -9.27 9.74
C LYS A 105 8.63 -9.77 8.33
N MET A 106 8.70 -8.83 7.39
CA MET A 106 9.19 -9.06 6.03
C MET A 106 10.72 -8.95 6.03
N ILE A 107 11.41 -10.02 5.66
CA ILE A 107 12.88 -10.06 5.63
C ILE A 107 13.33 -10.26 4.19
N CYS A 108 14.27 -9.43 3.71
CA CYS A 108 14.80 -9.55 2.36
C CYS A 108 15.60 -10.84 2.15
N LYS A 109 15.57 -11.39 0.93
CA LYS A 109 16.29 -12.61 0.57
C LYS A 109 17.79 -12.58 0.88
N GLY A 110 18.42 -11.40 0.77
CA GLY A 110 19.84 -11.25 1.13
C GLY A 110 20.11 -11.56 2.61
N CYS A 111 19.31 -11.01 3.52
CA CYS A 111 19.48 -11.29 4.95
C CYS A 111 19.08 -12.72 5.32
N ILE A 112 18.10 -13.30 4.61
CA ILE A 112 17.72 -14.71 4.77
C ILE A 112 18.88 -15.61 4.34
N TYR A 113 19.46 -15.36 3.16
CA TYR A 113 20.58 -16.10 2.61
C TYR A 113 21.79 -16.05 3.56
N GLU A 114 22.19 -14.85 3.98
CA GLU A 114 23.31 -14.66 4.90
C GLU A 114 23.07 -15.38 6.24
N SER A 115 21.88 -15.26 6.81
CA SER A 115 21.53 -15.98 8.03
C SER A 115 21.59 -17.50 7.82
N ALA A 116 21.22 -18.01 6.66
CA ALA A 116 21.22 -19.44 6.38
C ALA A 116 22.62 -20.03 6.12
N LEU A 117 23.62 -19.19 5.80
CA LEU A 117 25.04 -19.57 5.76
C LEU A 117 25.64 -19.67 7.17
N GLN A 118 25.24 -18.78 8.07
CA GLN A 118 25.79 -18.71 9.43
C GLN A 118 25.09 -19.64 10.42
N ASN A 119 23.84 -20.02 10.15
CA ASN A 119 22.97 -20.69 11.12
C ASN A 119 22.72 -22.14 10.72
N THR A 120 23.28 -23.08 11.48
CA THR A 120 23.09 -24.53 11.34
C THR A 120 21.74 -24.99 11.90
N GLU A 121 21.13 -24.20 12.79
CA GLU A 121 19.82 -24.47 13.37
C GLU A 121 18.78 -23.60 12.65
N GLU A 122 17.75 -24.24 12.07
CA GLU A 122 16.71 -23.55 11.30
C GLU A 122 15.89 -22.61 12.21
N LYS A 123 16.36 -21.37 12.36
CA LYS A 123 15.75 -20.31 13.18
C LYS A 123 15.42 -19.09 12.34
N CYS A 124 14.42 -18.32 12.79
CA CYS A 124 14.09 -17.03 12.19
C CYS A 124 15.32 -16.11 12.12
N PRO A 125 15.64 -15.51 10.95
CA PRO A 125 16.78 -14.60 10.81
C PRO A 125 16.70 -13.35 11.71
N PHE A 126 15.51 -12.96 12.16
CA PHE A 126 15.29 -11.76 12.96
C PHE A 126 15.18 -12.07 14.45
N CYS A 127 14.11 -12.76 14.88
CA CYS A 127 13.86 -13.00 16.31
C CYS A 127 14.50 -14.28 16.86
N ARG A 128 15.21 -15.05 16.01
CA ARG A 128 15.89 -16.32 16.37
C ARG A 128 14.98 -17.42 16.94
N THR A 129 13.66 -17.24 16.93
CA THR A 129 12.69 -18.30 17.25
C THR A 129 12.92 -19.48 16.28
N PRO A 130 13.13 -20.71 16.77
CA PRO A 130 13.16 -21.91 15.95
C PRO A 130 11.91 -22.01 15.08
N PHE A 131 12.02 -22.52 13.85
CA PHE A 131 10.81 -22.74 13.06
C PHE A 131 9.94 -23.79 13.74
N PRO A 132 8.70 -23.44 14.11
CA PRO A 132 7.81 -24.39 14.75
C PRO A 132 7.39 -25.48 13.75
N GLU A 133 7.41 -26.74 14.18
CA GLU A 133 6.86 -27.85 13.39
C GLU A 133 5.33 -27.92 13.58
N GLY A 134 4.58 -28.04 12.48
CA GLY A 134 3.14 -28.35 12.49
C GLY A 134 2.30 -27.51 13.46
N ALA A 135 1.80 -28.16 14.53
CA ALA A 135 0.85 -27.62 15.50
C ALA A 135 1.32 -26.33 16.22
N ASP A 136 2.64 -26.16 16.36
CA ASP A 136 3.21 -24.97 17.01
C ASP A 136 3.07 -23.72 16.12
N THR A 137 3.08 -23.89 14.79
CA THR A 137 2.84 -22.79 13.84
C THR A 137 1.40 -22.30 13.96
N GLU A 138 0.45 -23.21 14.07
CA GLU A 138 -0.96 -22.86 14.19
C GLU A 138 -1.27 -22.16 15.52
N SER A 139 -0.71 -22.65 16.62
CA SER A 139 -0.80 -22.01 17.94
C SER A 139 -0.24 -20.58 17.93
N MET A 140 0.89 -20.38 17.28
CA MET A 140 1.52 -19.06 17.11
C MET A 140 0.64 -18.10 16.28
N LEU A 141 0.09 -18.57 15.15
CA LEU A 141 -0.81 -17.77 14.32
C LEU A 141 -2.09 -17.39 15.08
N LYS A 142 -2.71 -18.31 15.83
CA LYS A 142 -3.89 -18.04 16.67
C LYS A 142 -3.63 -16.97 17.71
N LYS A 143 -2.45 -16.99 18.36
CA LYS A 143 -2.08 -15.93 19.32
C LYS A 143 -1.95 -14.56 18.67
N ARG A 144 -1.36 -14.49 17.46
CA ARG A 144 -1.23 -13.23 16.71
C ARG A 144 -2.56 -12.72 16.16
N GLU A 145 -3.41 -13.62 15.71
CA GLU A 145 -4.79 -13.31 15.30
C GLU A 145 -5.59 -12.72 16.46
N ALA A 146 -5.52 -13.33 17.66
CA ALA A 146 -6.15 -12.81 18.87
C ALA A 146 -5.60 -11.41 19.27
N ALA A 147 -4.36 -11.11 18.90
CA ALA A 147 -3.74 -9.79 19.08
C ALA A 147 -4.06 -8.79 17.94
N ASN A 148 -4.92 -9.16 16.98
CA ASN A 148 -5.26 -8.38 15.79
C ASN A 148 -4.05 -7.98 14.93
N ASP A 149 -3.04 -8.84 14.83
CA ASP A 149 -1.88 -8.60 13.98
C ASP A 149 -2.26 -8.70 12.48
N PRO A 150 -2.21 -7.59 11.72
CA PRO A 150 -2.65 -7.55 10.33
C PRO A 150 -1.88 -8.50 9.41
N HIS A 151 -0.59 -8.73 9.68
CA HIS A 151 0.23 -9.62 8.84
C HIS A 151 -0.08 -11.09 9.11
N ALA A 152 -0.33 -11.45 10.37
CA ALA A 152 -0.76 -12.80 10.72
C ALA A 152 -2.15 -13.11 10.15
N ILE A 153 -3.08 -12.17 10.27
CA ILE A 153 -4.44 -12.29 9.71
C ILE A 153 -4.39 -12.46 8.18
N ARG A 154 -3.56 -11.68 7.48
CA ARG A 154 -3.35 -11.89 6.03
C ARG A 154 -2.74 -13.25 5.73
N GLY A 155 -1.82 -13.74 6.57
CA GLY A 155 -1.26 -15.09 6.45
C GLY A 155 -2.34 -16.18 6.55
N VAL A 156 -3.30 -16.03 7.47
CA VAL A 156 -4.47 -16.93 7.57
C VAL A 156 -5.34 -16.86 6.32
N ALA A 157 -5.63 -15.65 5.82
CA ALA A 157 -6.38 -15.47 4.57
C ALA A 157 -5.71 -16.21 3.39
N GLY A 158 -4.38 -16.17 3.29
CA GLY A 158 -3.63 -16.88 2.26
C GLY A 158 -3.82 -18.40 2.28
N ARG A 159 -4.13 -19.02 3.43
CA ARG A 159 -4.46 -20.45 3.50
C ARG A 159 -5.81 -20.74 2.89
N PHE A 160 -6.84 -19.97 3.29
CA PHE A 160 -8.18 -20.11 2.72
C PHE A 160 -8.21 -19.83 1.21
N LEU A 161 -7.38 -18.90 0.73
CA LEU A 161 -7.23 -18.64 -0.70
C LEU A 161 -6.73 -19.89 -1.45
N LYS A 162 -5.72 -20.59 -0.93
CA LYS A 162 -5.20 -21.83 -1.53
C LYS A 162 -6.20 -22.99 -1.48
N GLU A 163 -6.99 -23.04 -0.42
CA GLU A 163 -8.07 -24.03 -0.25
C GLU A 163 -9.30 -23.72 -1.12
N GLY A 164 -9.34 -22.55 -1.80
CA GLY A 164 -10.49 -22.10 -2.57
C GLY A 164 -11.67 -21.65 -1.70
N ASN A 165 -11.48 -21.47 -0.39
CA ASN A 165 -12.52 -20.96 0.52
C ASN A 165 -12.53 -19.43 0.49
N PHE A 166 -13.14 -18.88 -0.57
CA PHE A 166 -13.16 -17.43 -0.79
C PHE A 166 -13.97 -16.67 0.27
N ILE A 167 -14.98 -17.28 0.90
CA ILE A 167 -15.81 -16.62 1.93
C ILE A 167 -14.98 -16.31 3.17
N GLU A 168 -14.27 -17.29 3.72
CA GLU A 168 -13.39 -17.03 4.86
C GLU A 168 -12.19 -16.17 4.43
N CYS A 169 -11.60 -16.41 3.25
CA CYS A 169 -10.54 -15.54 2.74
C CYS A 169 -10.95 -14.06 2.74
N PHE A 170 -12.15 -13.75 2.22
CA PHE A 170 -12.67 -12.38 2.15
C PHE A 170 -12.77 -11.75 3.54
N LYS A 171 -13.31 -12.50 4.51
CA LYS A 171 -13.46 -12.05 5.90
C LYS A 171 -12.12 -11.70 6.54
N TYR A 172 -11.12 -12.57 6.42
CA TYR A 172 -9.78 -12.31 6.97
C TYR A 172 -9.05 -11.19 6.22
N MET A 173 -9.18 -11.09 4.89
CA MET A 173 -8.63 -9.96 4.13
C MET A 173 -9.25 -8.64 4.58
N ASN A 174 -10.56 -8.60 4.83
CA ASN A 174 -11.24 -7.41 5.34
C ASN A 174 -10.71 -6.99 6.72
N GLN A 175 -10.50 -7.97 7.61
CA GLN A 175 -9.92 -7.73 8.93
C GLN A 175 -8.47 -7.23 8.84
N ALA A 176 -7.64 -7.83 7.98
CA ALA A 176 -6.26 -7.41 7.76
C ALA A 176 -6.18 -5.99 7.18
N ALA A 177 -7.04 -5.66 6.21
CA ALA A 177 -7.14 -4.32 5.63
C ALA A 177 -7.54 -3.27 6.67
N LYS A 178 -8.53 -3.57 7.54
CA LYS A 178 -8.89 -2.70 8.68
C LYS A 178 -7.74 -2.51 9.68
N GLY A 179 -6.87 -3.51 9.81
CA GLY A 179 -5.64 -3.43 10.59
C GLY A 179 -4.48 -2.73 9.88
N GLY A 180 -4.69 -2.18 8.67
CA GLY A 180 -3.67 -1.45 7.90
C GLY A 180 -2.82 -2.31 6.97
N HIS A 181 -3.18 -3.58 6.71
CA HIS A 181 -2.44 -4.41 5.76
C HIS A 181 -2.71 -3.98 4.31
N ILE A 182 -1.73 -3.33 3.68
CA ILE A 182 -1.90 -2.74 2.34
C ILE A 182 -2.15 -3.79 1.25
N ASP A 183 -1.43 -4.92 1.26
CA ASP A 183 -1.66 -6.02 0.30
C ASP A 183 -3.05 -6.67 0.47
N ALA A 184 -3.66 -6.56 1.66
CA ALA A 184 -5.03 -7.05 1.84
C ALA A 184 -6.04 -6.17 1.10
N HIS A 185 -5.81 -4.86 1.00
CA HIS A 185 -6.61 -3.99 0.14
C HIS A 185 -6.50 -4.39 -1.33
N TYR A 186 -5.28 -4.67 -1.82
CA TYR A 186 -5.10 -5.14 -3.20
C TYR A 186 -5.89 -6.44 -3.47
N GLN A 187 -5.83 -7.40 -2.55
CA GLN A 187 -6.58 -8.65 -2.70
C GLN A 187 -8.10 -8.46 -2.61
N LEU A 188 -8.59 -7.62 -1.69
CA LEU A 188 -10.02 -7.30 -1.62
C LEU A 188 -10.54 -6.69 -2.91
N ALA A 189 -9.75 -5.86 -3.58
CA ALA A 189 -10.13 -5.32 -4.87
C ALA A 189 -10.33 -6.41 -5.92
N HIS A 190 -9.41 -7.38 -6.02
CA HIS A 190 -9.57 -8.55 -6.90
C HIS A 190 -10.81 -9.37 -6.56
N MET A 191 -11.05 -9.63 -5.28
CA MET A 191 -12.22 -10.39 -4.83
C MET A 191 -13.54 -9.69 -5.22
N TYR A 192 -13.60 -8.37 -5.12
CA TYR A 192 -14.76 -7.57 -5.57
C TYR A 192 -14.91 -7.52 -7.10
N VAL A 193 -13.82 -7.60 -7.87
CA VAL A 193 -13.89 -7.69 -9.35
C VAL A 193 -14.45 -9.04 -9.76
N ASN A 194 -13.95 -10.11 -9.16
CA ASN A 194 -14.28 -11.48 -9.57
C ASN A 194 -15.56 -12.01 -8.93
N GLY A 195 -15.99 -11.45 -7.80
CA GLY A 195 -17.10 -12.00 -7.01
C GLY A 195 -16.68 -13.18 -6.15
N GLU A 196 -15.42 -13.21 -5.72
CA GLU A 196 -14.85 -14.30 -4.93
C GLU A 196 -15.18 -14.08 -3.45
N GLY A 197 -16.08 -14.89 -2.89
CA GLY A 197 -16.48 -14.81 -1.48
C GLY A 197 -17.31 -13.57 -1.11
N VAL A 198 -17.61 -12.72 -2.09
CA VAL A 198 -18.42 -11.50 -1.98
C VAL A 198 -19.10 -11.21 -3.31
N GLU A 199 -20.22 -10.49 -3.32
CA GLU A 199 -20.82 -10.00 -4.56
C GLU A 199 -19.90 -9.05 -5.30
N GLN A 200 -19.93 -9.11 -6.64
CA GLN A 200 -19.17 -8.19 -7.49
C GLN A 200 -19.58 -6.74 -7.22
N ASP A 201 -18.60 -5.88 -6.98
CA ASP A 201 -18.83 -4.46 -6.72
C ASP A 201 -17.62 -3.64 -7.18
N MET A 202 -17.67 -3.16 -8.42
CA MET A 202 -16.59 -2.38 -9.01
C MET A 202 -16.27 -1.11 -8.23
N LYS A 203 -17.26 -0.47 -7.58
CA LYS A 203 -17.01 0.74 -6.79
C LYS A 203 -16.17 0.42 -5.55
N LYS A 204 -16.45 -0.71 -4.89
CA LYS A 204 -15.63 -1.18 -3.77
C LYS A 204 -14.26 -1.67 -4.24
N ALA A 205 -14.18 -2.32 -5.41
CA ALA A 205 -12.90 -2.70 -5.99
C ALA A 205 -11.99 -1.48 -6.20
N PHE A 206 -12.51 -0.42 -6.85
CA PHE A 206 -11.77 0.83 -7.04
C PHE A 206 -11.34 1.47 -5.72
N TYR A 207 -12.25 1.54 -4.74
CA TYR A 207 -11.89 2.03 -3.41
C TYR A 207 -10.71 1.26 -2.82
N HIS A 208 -10.74 -0.08 -2.86
CA HIS A 208 -9.67 -0.91 -2.33
C HIS A 208 -8.36 -0.79 -3.12
N TRP A 209 -8.40 -0.65 -4.45
CA TRP A 209 -7.20 -0.35 -5.23
C TRP A 209 -6.61 1.02 -4.92
N GLU A 210 -7.43 2.05 -4.72
CA GLU A 210 -6.96 3.38 -4.29
C GLU A 210 -6.29 3.32 -2.92
N GLU A 211 -6.90 2.66 -1.93
CA GLU A 211 -6.30 2.49 -0.60
C GLU A 211 -4.96 1.73 -0.68
N ALA A 212 -4.91 0.65 -1.48
CA ALA A 212 -3.67 -0.09 -1.70
C ALA A 212 -2.59 0.79 -2.35
N ALA A 213 -2.98 1.56 -3.37
CA ALA A 213 -2.09 2.47 -4.07
C ALA A 213 -1.55 3.53 -3.09
N ILE A 214 -2.42 4.22 -2.34
CA ILE A 214 -2.08 5.20 -1.29
C ILE A 214 -1.08 4.60 -0.29
N GLY A 215 -1.31 3.35 0.14
CA GLY A 215 -0.41 2.62 1.03
C GLY A 215 0.90 2.12 0.40
N GLY A 216 1.19 2.48 -0.84
CA GLY A 216 2.45 2.14 -1.50
C GLY A 216 2.45 0.83 -2.28
N HIS A 217 1.29 0.31 -2.65
CA HIS A 217 1.18 -0.89 -3.49
C HIS A 217 1.38 -0.57 -4.96
N HIS A 218 2.55 -0.89 -5.49
CA HIS A 218 2.97 -0.54 -6.85
C HIS A 218 2.11 -1.22 -7.94
N ILE A 219 1.68 -2.48 -7.76
CA ILE A 219 0.80 -3.15 -8.74
C ILE A 219 -0.59 -2.50 -8.79
N ALA A 220 -1.22 -2.25 -7.64
CA ALA A 220 -2.49 -1.53 -7.57
C ALA A 220 -2.38 -0.14 -8.23
N ARG A 221 -1.28 0.57 -7.94
CA ARG A 221 -0.98 1.88 -8.54
C ARG A 221 -0.86 1.81 -10.06
N PHE A 222 -0.10 0.85 -10.58
CA PHE A 222 0.08 0.61 -12.01
C PHE A 222 -1.25 0.25 -12.68
N GLY A 223 -2.03 -0.65 -12.06
CA GLY A 223 -3.36 -1.05 -12.54
C GLY A 223 -4.32 0.14 -12.64
N LEU A 224 -4.36 1.02 -11.64
CA LEU A 224 -5.13 2.27 -11.72
C LEU A 224 -4.68 3.13 -12.91
N GLY A 225 -3.37 3.28 -13.12
CA GLY A 225 -2.84 4.01 -14.27
C GLY A 225 -3.30 3.44 -15.62
N LEU A 226 -3.28 2.12 -15.80
CA LEU A 226 -3.79 1.47 -17.01
C LEU A 226 -5.29 1.72 -17.21
N MET A 227 -6.07 1.65 -16.13
CA MET A 227 -7.51 1.91 -16.18
C MET A 227 -7.84 3.36 -16.56
N GLU A 228 -7.10 4.33 -16.01
CA GLU A 228 -7.22 5.74 -16.39
C GLU A 228 -6.91 5.95 -17.88
N GLY A 229 -5.86 5.30 -18.38
CA GLY A 229 -5.48 5.33 -19.80
C GLY A 229 -6.56 4.76 -20.71
N ASN A 230 -7.13 3.60 -20.36
CA ASN A 230 -8.24 2.99 -21.10
C ASN A 230 -9.49 3.88 -21.16
N LEU A 231 -9.64 4.79 -20.18
CA LEU A 231 -10.73 5.76 -20.12
C LEU A 231 -10.37 7.11 -20.78
N GLY A 232 -9.21 7.21 -21.44
CA GLY A 232 -8.70 8.43 -22.09
C GLY A 232 -8.26 9.52 -21.10
N ARG A 233 -8.12 9.19 -19.81
CA ARG A 233 -7.70 10.14 -18.77
C ARG A 233 -6.18 10.12 -18.60
N HIS A 234 -5.49 10.56 -19.66
CA HIS A 234 -4.04 10.47 -19.76
C HIS A 234 -3.29 11.27 -18.68
N GLU A 235 -3.82 12.40 -18.23
CA GLU A 235 -3.20 13.15 -17.12
C GLU A 235 -3.12 12.32 -15.82
N SER A 236 -4.23 11.67 -15.46
CA SER A 236 -4.29 10.79 -14.29
C SER A 236 -3.44 9.53 -14.48
N GLN A 237 -3.49 8.92 -15.68
CA GLN A 237 -2.64 7.80 -16.06
C GLN A 237 -1.17 8.11 -15.80
N VAL A 238 -0.66 9.23 -16.33
CA VAL A 238 0.74 9.62 -16.18
C VAL A 238 1.12 9.83 -14.72
N LYS A 239 0.26 10.47 -13.91
CA LYS A 239 0.48 10.63 -12.46
C LYS A 239 0.62 9.28 -11.75
N HIS A 240 -0.27 8.33 -12.03
CA HIS A 240 -0.18 6.98 -11.45
C HIS A 240 1.11 6.28 -11.84
N LEU A 241 1.48 6.33 -13.13
CA LEU A 241 2.66 5.65 -13.64
C LEU A 241 3.96 6.26 -13.11
N ILE A 242 4.05 7.59 -12.98
CA ILE A 242 5.21 8.26 -12.35
C ILE A 242 5.38 7.79 -10.91
N ILE A 243 4.29 7.72 -10.12
CA ILE A 243 4.36 7.25 -8.74
C ILE A 243 4.82 5.78 -8.67
N ALA A 244 4.30 4.93 -9.54
CA ALA A 244 4.70 3.51 -9.61
C ALA A 244 6.18 3.35 -10.04
N ALA A 245 6.64 4.14 -11.01
CA ALA A 245 8.04 4.17 -11.42
C ALA A 245 8.95 4.63 -10.28
N ASN A 246 8.55 5.66 -9.53
CA ASN A 246 9.26 6.14 -8.33
C ASN A 246 9.33 5.08 -7.22
N GLN A 247 8.45 4.08 -7.24
CA GLN A 247 8.47 2.93 -6.32
C GLN A 247 9.34 1.78 -6.82
N GLY A 248 9.96 1.89 -8.00
CA GLY A 248 10.79 0.84 -8.59
C GLY A 248 10.02 -0.18 -9.42
N TRP A 249 8.80 0.14 -9.91
CA TRP A 249 8.05 -0.76 -10.78
C TRP A 249 8.43 -0.57 -12.26
N GLY A 250 9.15 -1.54 -12.83
CA GLY A 250 9.68 -1.47 -14.20
C GLY A 250 8.61 -1.33 -15.27
N ALA A 251 7.51 -2.07 -15.18
CA ALA A 251 6.42 -1.99 -16.18
C ALA A 251 5.75 -0.60 -16.23
N ALA A 252 5.81 0.19 -15.15
CA ALA A 252 5.35 1.58 -15.20
C ALA A 252 6.25 2.46 -16.07
N VAL A 253 7.56 2.22 -16.08
CA VAL A 253 8.51 2.94 -16.94
C VAL A 253 8.28 2.59 -18.42
N GLU A 254 8.03 1.31 -18.72
CA GLU A 254 7.69 0.86 -20.06
C GLU A 254 6.40 1.52 -20.55
N GLN A 255 5.37 1.56 -19.72
CA GLN A 255 4.12 2.24 -20.06
C GLN A 255 4.31 3.76 -20.22
N LEU A 256 5.14 4.41 -19.40
CA LEU A 256 5.47 5.83 -19.55
C LEU A 256 6.19 6.12 -20.87
N LYS A 257 7.01 5.19 -21.35
CA LYS A 257 7.66 5.32 -22.66
C LYS A 257 6.62 5.36 -23.78
N MET A 258 5.61 4.49 -23.74
CA MET A 258 4.49 4.52 -24.70
C MET A 258 3.74 5.86 -24.60
N CYS A 259 3.40 6.32 -23.40
CA CYS A 259 2.75 7.61 -23.21
C CYS A 259 3.60 8.80 -23.70
N TYR A 260 4.92 8.72 -23.62
CA TYR A 260 5.84 9.71 -24.18
C TYR A 260 5.80 9.70 -25.72
N GLU A 261 5.82 8.52 -26.34
CA GLU A 261 5.73 8.37 -27.80
C GLU A 261 4.39 8.88 -28.36
N GLU A 262 3.31 8.74 -27.58
CA GLU A 262 1.97 9.25 -27.89
C GLU A 262 1.81 10.76 -27.59
N GLY A 263 2.82 11.41 -26.99
CA GLY A 263 2.79 12.84 -26.66
C GLY A 263 2.00 13.20 -25.40
N HIS A 264 1.66 12.22 -24.55
CA HIS A 264 0.98 12.43 -23.27
C HIS A 264 1.93 12.79 -22.12
N VAL A 265 3.24 12.60 -22.30
CA VAL A 265 4.29 12.88 -21.30
C VAL A 265 5.35 13.77 -21.93
N SER A 266 5.82 14.80 -21.24
CA SER A 266 6.94 15.60 -21.71
C SER A 266 8.28 14.86 -21.57
N LYS A 267 9.28 15.27 -22.35
CA LYS A 267 10.64 14.73 -22.26
C LYS A 267 11.23 14.85 -20.84
N ASP A 268 10.97 15.98 -20.18
CA ASP A 268 11.51 16.25 -18.84
C ASP A 268 10.85 15.39 -17.77
N GLU A 269 9.53 15.19 -17.85
CA GLU A 269 8.78 14.29 -16.96
C GLU A 269 9.24 12.84 -17.13
N PHE A 270 9.37 12.38 -18.37
CA PHE A 270 9.84 11.02 -18.65
C PHE A 270 11.27 10.81 -18.12
N ALA A 271 12.16 11.77 -18.36
CA ALA A 271 13.53 11.71 -17.85
C ALA A 271 13.58 11.76 -16.31
N ALA A 272 12.69 12.53 -15.67
CA ALA A 272 12.58 12.56 -14.22
C ALA A 272 12.10 11.22 -13.65
N ALA A 273 11.10 10.59 -14.27
CA ALA A 273 10.60 9.28 -13.88
C ALA A 273 11.69 8.19 -14.00
N LEU A 274 12.47 8.20 -15.09
CA LEU A 274 13.61 7.30 -15.28
C LEU A 274 14.67 7.45 -14.17
N ARG A 275 15.04 8.69 -13.83
CA ARG A 275 16.00 8.96 -12.75
C ARG A 275 15.46 8.49 -11.39
N ALA A 276 14.18 8.72 -11.12
CA ALA A 276 13.56 8.31 -9.88
C ALA A 276 13.44 6.79 -9.76
N TYR A 277 13.06 6.10 -10.84
CA TYR A 277 13.11 4.65 -10.93
C TYR A 277 14.52 4.11 -10.64
N GLN A 278 15.55 4.66 -11.28
CA GLN A 278 16.93 4.23 -11.06
C GLN A 278 17.35 4.39 -9.59
N ARG A 279 17.01 5.53 -8.96
CA ARG A 279 17.25 5.74 -7.51
C ARG A 279 16.52 4.71 -6.65
N ALA A 280 15.27 4.38 -6.97
CA ALA A 280 14.52 3.36 -6.25
C ALA A 280 15.18 1.97 -6.36
N ILE A 281 15.64 1.58 -7.55
CA ILE A 281 16.37 0.34 -7.76
C ILE A 281 17.70 0.34 -7.00
N ASP A 282 18.49 1.42 -7.11
CA ASP A 282 19.78 1.54 -6.44
C ASP A 282 19.66 1.49 -4.92
N ALA A 283 18.61 2.10 -4.36
CA ALA A 283 18.30 2.06 -2.93
C ALA A 283 18.00 0.64 -2.42
N THR A 284 17.73 -0.34 -3.30
CA THR A 284 17.46 -1.74 -2.91
C THR A 284 18.70 -2.64 -3.01
N LYS A 285 19.83 -2.15 -3.53
CA LYS A 285 21.03 -2.97 -3.74
C LYS A 285 21.72 -3.27 -2.41
N SER A 286 22.23 -4.50 -2.26
CA SER A 286 23.15 -4.86 -1.16
C SER A 286 24.00 -6.07 -1.56
N PRO A 287 25.24 -6.19 -1.03
CA PRO A 287 26.10 -7.34 -1.33
C PRO A 287 25.42 -8.69 -1.05
N GLN A 288 24.65 -8.79 0.03
CA GLN A 288 23.95 -10.01 0.43
C GLN A 288 22.81 -10.35 -0.53
N ARG A 289 22.07 -9.36 -1.04
CA ARG A 289 21.02 -9.59 -2.04
C ARG A 289 21.62 -10.04 -3.37
N GLU A 290 22.75 -9.48 -3.79
CA GLU A 290 23.46 -9.93 -4.99
C GLU A 290 24.06 -11.33 -4.81
N ALA A 291 24.58 -11.66 -3.64
CA ALA A 291 25.03 -13.02 -3.32
C ALA A 291 23.86 -14.03 -3.34
N ALA A 292 22.71 -13.67 -2.77
CA ALA A 292 21.51 -14.51 -2.79
C ALA A 292 20.99 -14.76 -4.21
N LYS A 293 20.98 -13.74 -5.08
CA LYS A 293 20.60 -13.88 -6.50
C LYS A 293 21.49 -14.86 -7.26
N ARG A 294 22.80 -14.86 -6.97
CA ARG A 294 23.76 -15.80 -7.57
C ARG A 294 23.62 -17.24 -7.06
N ASN A 295 22.83 -17.46 -6.01
CA ASN A 295 22.66 -18.78 -5.36
C ASN A 295 21.16 -19.10 -5.11
N PRO A 296 20.31 -19.13 -6.16
CA PRO A 296 18.86 -19.26 -5.99
C PRO A 296 18.45 -20.62 -5.41
N GLU A 297 19.16 -21.69 -5.76
CA GLU A 297 18.87 -23.05 -5.31
C GLU A 297 18.98 -23.20 -3.78
N PHE A 298 19.91 -22.47 -3.16
CA PHE A 298 20.12 -22.52 -1.72
C PHE A 298 18.89 -22.08 -0.91
N LEU A 299 18.12 -21.13 -1.44
CA LEU A 299 16.90 -20.62 -0.80
C LEU A 299 15.69 -21.54 -1.02
N ASN A 300 15.68 -22.31 -2.11
CA ASN A 300 14.62 -23.26 -2.43
C ASN A 300 14.77 -24.57 -1.65
N VAL A 301 16.00 -25.01 -1.34
CA VAL A 301 16.27 -26.28 -0.65
C VAL A 301 15.94 -26.22 0.86
N LYS A 302 16.17 -25.08 1.53
CA LYS A 302 15.90 -24.93 2.98
C LYS A 302 14.46 -24.55 3.32
N ARG A 303 13.65 -24.17 2.33
CA ARG A 303 12.20 -23.97 2.50
C ARG A 303 11.52 -25.13 1.84
N GLY A 304 11.38 -26.24 2.55
CA GLY A 304 10.54 -27.35 2.10
C GLY A 304 9.23 -26.77 1.55
N ASN A 305 8.95 -27.09 0.29
CA ASN A 305 7.79 -26.61 -0.48
C ASN A 305 6.55 -26.45 0.38
N ASN A 306 6.28 -25.22 0.80
CA ASN A 306 4.99 -24.75 1.30
C ASN A 306 4.90 -23.25 0.98
N SER A 307 5.19 -22.93 -0.28
CA SER A 307 4.80 -21.68 -0.95
C SER A 307 3.30 -21.52 -0.97
#